data_AF-A0A099TUI9-F1
#
_entry.id   AF-A0A099TUI9-F1
#
_cell.length_a   1.000
_cell.length_b   1.000
_cell.length_c   1.000
_cell.angle_alpha   90.00
_cell.angle_beta   90.00
_cell.angle_gamma   90.00
#
_symmetry.space_group_name_H-M   'P 1'
#
loop_
_entity.id
_entity.type
_entity.pdbx_description
1 polymer ?
#
loop_
_entity_poly.entity_id
_entity_poly.type
_entity_poly.pdbx_seq_one_letter_code
_entity_poly.pdbx_strand_id
1 'polypeptide(L)'
;MKQKIKKLSYTIPLKSNLFKKGSIEVSTFDIPGQKDKNMGAVSIKIKVDEALRDATKNENSIMIPRRQIKALRKALKKIQKKS
;
A
#
# COMPACT_ATOMS: atom_id res chain seq x y z
N MET A 1 19.58 -24.10 -7.74
CA MET A 1 18.99 -22.80 -8.14
C MET A 1 18.51 -22.06 -6.89
N LYS A 2 18.95 -20.82 -6.63
CA LYS A 2 18.48 -20.03 -5.47
C LYS A 2 17.10 -19.44 -5.80
N GLN A 3 16.04 -19.94 -5.18
CA GLN A 3 14.72 -19.30 -5.26
C GLN A 3 14.80 -17.93 -4.57
N LYS A 4 14.74 -16.85 -5.36
CA LYS A 4 14.54 -15.49 -4.82
C LYS A 4 13.10 -15.42 -4.31
N ILE A 5 12.92 -15.53 -2.99
CA ILE A 5 11.64 -15.23 -2.35
C ILE A 5 11.34 -13.77 -2.67
N LYS A 6 10.36 -13.51 -3.55
CA LYS A 6 9.87 -12.16 -3.81
C LYS A 6 9.20 -11.70 -2.51
N LYS A 7 9.76 -10.67 -1.87
CA LYS A 7 9.10 -10.00 -0.72
C LYS A 7 7.69 -9.59 -1.15
N LEU A 8 6.69 -10.25 -0.56
CA LEU A 8 5.26 -10.02 -0.80
C LEU A 8 4.76 -8.72 -0.15
N SER A 9 5.55 -8.17 0.78
CA SER A 9 5.30 -6.88 1.42
C SER A 9 6.58 -6.05 1.54
N TYR A 10 6.43 -4.74 1.42
CA TYR A 10 7.49 -3.78 1.70
C TYR A 10 6.93 -2.56 2.43
N THR A 11 7.77 -1.95 3.26
CA THR A 11 7.40 -0.84 4.14
C THR A 11 8.16 0.41 3.74
N ILE A 12 7.46 1.53 3.59
CA ILE A 12 8.02 2.86 3.31
C ILE A 12 7.89 3.69 4.58
N PRO A 13 8.99 4.16 5.19
CA PRO A 13 8.91 5.10 6.31
C PRO A 13 8.42 6.46 5.82
N LEU A 14 7.45 7.03 6.53
CA LEU A 14 6.96 8.38 6.28
C LEU A 14 7.91 9.39 6.93
N LYS A 15 8.42 10.32 6.13
CA LYS A 15 9.14 11.50 6.62
C LYS A 15 8.18 12.68 6.61
N SER A 16 7.67 13.04 7.77
CA SER A 16 6.77 14.18 7.94
C SER A 16 7.06 14.88 9.25
N ASN A 17 6.96 16.21 9.26
CA ASN A 17 7.03 16.99 10.50
C ASN A 17 5.77 16.80 11.38
N LEU A 18 4.70 16.22 10.81
CA LEU A 18 3.42 16.03 11.49
C LEU A 18 3.40 14.78 12.38
N PHE A 19 4.24 13.78 12.11
CA PHE A 19 4.23 12.49 12.82
C PHE A 19 5.65 12.05 13.17
N LYS A 20 5.91 11.71 14.44
CA LYS A 20 7.25 11.30 14.91
C LYS A 20 7.72 9.98 14.29
N LYS A 21 6.80 9.03 14.09
CA LYS A 21 7.04 7.76 13.40
C LYS A 21 5.79 7.41 12.60
N GLY A 22 5.96 7.11 11.33
CA GLY A 22 4.88 6.66 10.46
C GLY A 22 5.44 5.76 9.37
N SER A 23 4.63 4.83 8.88
CA SER A 23 5.01 3.92 7.82
C SER A 23 3.83 3.54 6.93
N ILE A 24 4.11 3.34 5.65
CA ILE A 24 3.19 2.74 4.69
C ILE A 24 3.65 1.32 4.46
N GLU A 25 2.81 0.34 4.76
CA GLU A 25 3.02 -1.05 4.41
C GLU A 25 2.25 -1.36 3.13
N VAL A 26 2.95 -1.84 2.11
CA VAL A 26 2.35 -2.26 0.84
C VAL A 26 2.54 -3.76 0.69
N SER A 27 1.44 -4.50 0.57
CA SER A 27 1.46 -5.95 0.41
C SER A 27 0.62 -6.37 -0.80
N THR A 28 1.02 -7.47 -1.45
CA THR A 28 0.29 -8.06 -2.57
C THR A 28 -0.21 -9.44 -2.18
N PHE A 29 -1.47 -9.75 -2.48
CA PHE A 29 -2.04 -11.07 -2.23
C PHE A 29 -2.99 -11.47 -3.36
N ASP A 30 -3.20 -12.77 -3.53
CA ASP A 30 -4.15 -13.31 -4.48
C ASP A 30 -5.53 -13.43 -3.81
N ILE A 31 -6.60 -13.08 -4.52
CA ILE A 31 -7.97 -13.19 -3.98
C ILE A 31 -8.41 -14.66 -4.05
N PRO A 32 -8.79 -15.29 -2.92
CA PRO A 32 -9.25 -16.68 -2.91
C PRO A 32 -10.43 -16.89 -3.86
N GLY A 33 -10.43 -17.99 -4.60
CA GLY A 33 -11.50 -18.34 -5.54
C GLY A 33 -11.34 -17.77 -6.97
N GLN A 34 -10.32 -16.94 -7.23
CA GLN A 34 -10.03 -16.44 -8.57
C GLN A 34 -8.66 -16.92 -9.07
N LYS A 35 -8.66 -17.80 -10.07
CA LYS A 35 -7.44 -18.45 -10.61
C LYS A 35 -6.59 -17.57 -11.54
N ASP A 36 -7.08 -16.39 -11.94
CA ASP A 36 -6.38 -15.51 -12.87
C ASP A 36 -5.38 -14.61 -12.12
N LYS A 37 -4.14 -14.50 -12.61
CA LYS A 37 -3.06 -13.66 -12.03
C LYS A 37 -3.44 -12.18 -11.96
N ASN A 38 -4.41 -11.74 -12.76
CA ASN A 38 -4.95 -10.39 -12.72
C ASN A 38 -5.94 -10.16 -11.57
N MET A 39 -6.32 -11.20 -10.84
CA MET A 39 -7.32 -11.16 -9.77
C MET A 39 -6.72 -10.98 -8.38
N GLY A 40 -5.41 -10.76 -8.27
CA GLY A 40 -4.80 -10.33 -7.02
C GLY A 40 -5.20 -8.89 -6.64
N ALA A 41 -4.88 -8.52 -5.41
CA ALA A 41 -5.03 -7.17 -4.88
C ALA A 41 -3.73 -6.69 -4.22
N VAL A 42 -3.61 -5.37 -4.11
CA VAL A 42 -2.59 -4.69 -3.32
C VAL A 42 -3.28 -4.05 -2.13
N SER A 43 -2.81 -4.38 -0.92
CA SER A 43 -3.18 -3.65 0.29
C SER A 43 -2.14 -2.57 0.56
N ILE A 44 -2.63 -1.37 0.86
CA ILE A 44 -1.84 -0.25 1.36
C ILE A 44 -2.35 0.04 2.77
N LYS A 45 -1.53 -0.19 3.77
CA LYS A 45 -1.82 0.16 5.16
C LYS A 45 -0.96 1.34 5.57
N ILE A 46 -1.58 2.34 6.18
CA ILE A 46 -0.89 3.48 6.76
C ILE A 46 -0.91 3.28 8.27
N LYS A 47 0.27 3.19 8.87
CA LYS A 47 0.48 3.11 10.32
C LYS A 47 1.14 4.41 10.77
N VAL A 48 0.45 5.16 11.61
CA VAL A 48 0.98 6.38 12.22
C VAL A 48 1.08 6.14 13.72
N ASP A 49 2.26 6.41 14.28
CA ASP A 49 2.51 6.27 15.71
C ASP A 49 1.98 7.52 16.42
N GLU A 50 0.69 7.46 16.79
CA GLU A 50 0.01 8.53 17.51
C GLU A 50 -0.08 8.17 18.99
N ALA A 51 0.82 8.75 19.79
CA ALA A 51 0.59 8.93 21.23
C ALA A 51 -0.54 9.95 21.53
N LEU A 52 -1.28 10.41 20.51
CA LEU A 52 -2.27 11.47 20.60
C LEU A 52 -3.48 11.15 19.71
N ARG A 53 -4.58 10.77 20.37
CA ARG A 53 -5.98 10.68 19.91
C ARG A 53 -6.37 9.38 19.16
N ASP A 54 -7.24 8.61 19.83
CA ASP A 54 -8.05 7.50 19.33
C ASP A 54 -7.33 6.40 18.54
N ALA A 55 -6.81 5.42 19.29
CA ALA A 55 -6.17 4.20 18.80
C ALA A 55 -6.99 3.38 17.76
N THR A 56 -8.29 3.67 17.58
CA THR A 56 -9.16 3.01 16.59
C THR A 56 -9.17 3.66 15.21
N LYS A 57 -8.59 4.85 15.01
CA LYS A 57 -8.57 5.55 13.69
C LYS A 57 -7.21 5.56 12.99
N ASN A 58 -6.17 4.98 13.62
CA ASN A 58 -4.78 5.19 13.20
C ASN A 58 -4.23 4.10 12.27
N GLU A 59 -5.05 3.10 11.94
CA GLU A 59 -4.77 2.13 10.89
C GLU A 59 -5.82 2.27 9.78
N ASN A 60 -5.45 3.01 8.73
CA ASN A 60 -6.25 3.06 7.51
C ASN A 60 -5.68 2.08 6.49
N SER A 61 -6.52 1.12 6.06
CA SER A 61 -6.16 0.15 5.03
C SER A 61 -7.00 0.35 3.78
N ILE A 62 -6.34 0.44 2.62
CA ILE A 62 -6.99 0.51 1.32
C ILE A 62 -6.62 -0.74 0.54
N MET A 63 -7.62 -1.38 -0.05
CA MET A 63 -7.43 -2.54 -0.92
C MET A 63 -7.67 -2.14 -2.38
N ILE A 64 -6.71 -2.42 -3.25
CA ILE A 64 -6.74 -2.02 -4.66
C ILE A 64 -6.61 -3.27 -5.53
N PRO A 65 -7.64 -3.61 -6.32
CA PRO A 65 -7.55 -4.69 -7.30
C PRO A 65 -6.41 -4.45 -8.29
N ARG A 66 -5.66 -5.51 -8.62
CA ARG A 66 -4.48 -5.41 -9.50
C ARG A 66 -4.82 -4.87 -10.89
N ARG A 67 -6.03 -5.15 -11.38
CA ARG A 67 -6.60 -4.61 -12.62
C ARG A 67 -6.64 -3.07 -12.64
N GLN A 68 -6.86 -2.44 -11.49
CA GLN A 68 -7.01 -0.98 -11.36
C GLN A 68 -5.67 -0.24 -11.16
N ILE A 69 -4.60 -0.94 -10.76
CA ILE A 69 -3.29 -0.32 -10.47
C ILE A 69 -2.74 0.46 -11.67
N LYS A 70 -2.91 -0.08 -12.89
CA LYS A 70 -2.44 0.60 -14.12
C LYS A 70 -3.16 1.92 -14.33
N ALA A 71 -4.48 1.97 -14.06
CA ALA A 71 -5.28 3.19 -14.16
C ALA A 71 -4.87 4.20 -13.07
N LEU A 72 -4.72 3.74 -11.82
CA LEU A 72 -4.26 4.58 -10.71
C LEU A 72 -2.88 5.20 -10.99
N ARG A 73 -1.92 4.40 -11.46
CA ARG A 73 -0.58 4.89 -11.83
C ARG A 73 -0.65 5.97 -12.93
N LYS A 74 -1.53 5.80 -13.92
CA LYS A 74 -1.73 6.81 -14.97
C LYS A 74 -2.34 8.09 -14.41
N ALA A 75 -3.32 8.00 -13.52
CA ALA A 75 -3.94 9.15 -12.87
C ALA A 75 -2.92 9.93 -12.01
N LEU A 76 -2.19 9.24 -11.14
CA LEU A 76 -1.16 9.85 -10.29
C LEU A 76 -0.05 10.53 -11.10
N LYS A 77 0.41 9.90 -12.20
CA LYS A 77 1.40 10.52 -13.11
C LYS A 77 0.92 11.82 -13.72
N LYS A 78 -0.39 11.96 -14.02
CA LYS A 78 -0.94 13.20 -14.55
C LYS A 78 -0.94 14.32 -13.51
N ILE A 79 -1.19 13.99 -12.25
CA ILE A 79 -1.17 14.95 -11.14
C ILE A 79 0.27 15.42 -10.89
N GLN A 80 1.22 14.48 -10.80
CA GLN A 80 2.63 14.82 -10.56
C GLN A 80 3.24 15.71 -11.66
N LYS A 81 2.87 15.52 -12.93
CA LYS A 81 3.37 16.36 -14.03
C LYS A 81 2.84 17.81 -14.00
N LYS A 82 1.81 18.08 -13.21
CA LYS A 82 1.19 19.40 -13.08
C LYS A 82 1.65 20.17 -11.84
N SER A 83 2.46 19.54 -10.97
CA SER A 83 3.07 20.14 -9.79
C SER A 83 4.54 20.39 -10.03
#